data_AF-A0A9P8JHE7-F1
#
_entry.id   AF-A0A9P8JHE7-F1
#
_cell.length_a   1.000
_cell.length_b   1.000
_cell.length_c   1.000
_cell.angle_alpha   90.00
_cell.angle_beta   90.00
_cell.angle_gamma   90.00
#
_symmetry.space_group_name_H-M   'P 1'
#
loop_
_entity.id
_entity.type
_entity.pdbx_description
1 polymer ?
#
loop_
_entity_poly.entity_id
_entity_poly.type
_entity_poly.pdbx_seq_one_letter_code
_entity_poly.pdbx_strand_id
1 'polypeptide(L)'
;SPWAILRKDEALRAEIMQDVDRCMPDNIYFRQPQTQTMLLDVLFVFCKLNPDVGYRQGMHELLAPILWVVEKDAVSSKATDDSSSEDKMLCHVFDSDFVEHDTFTLFGIVMQGAKSFYEQAAHAAPSKLTAASTKPAATLENPILTRIHRIFDEFLPHVDPTLAQHLQEIDLIPQVFLIRWIRLLFGREFGFDDVLSMWDAIFADDPSLEIVDLVCLNMLLRLHWERE
;
A
#
# COMPACT_ATOMS: atom_id res chain seq x y z
N SER A 1 -19.91 -7.76 24.59
CA SER A 1 -20.87 -6.68 24.89
C SER A 1 -20.94 -5.74 23.69
N PRO A 2 -22.13 -5.42 23.15
CA PRO A 2 -22.29 -4.51 22.02
C PRO A 2 -21.55 -3.17 22.19
N TRP A 3 -21.57 -2.61 23.41
CA TRP A 3 -20.86 -1.37 23.76
C TRP A 3 -19.34 -1.46 23.73
N ALA A 4 -18.77 -2.66 23.83
CA ALA A 4 -17.33 -2.85 23.67
C ALA A 4 -16.94 -2.94 22.18
N ILE A 5 -17.84 -3.42 21.31
CA ILE A 5 -17.62 -3.43 19.86
C ILE A 5 -17.72 -2.01 19.33
N LEU A 6 -18.78 -1.28 19.70
CA LEU A 6 -18.96 0.12 19.31
C LEU A 6 -17.73 0.98 19.65
N ARG A 7 -17.25 0.92 20.89
CA ARG A 7 -16.05 1.67 21.30
C ARG A 7 -14.79 1.29 20.53
N LYS A 8 -14.64 0.03 20.13
CA LYS A 8 -13.52 -0.42 19.31
C LYS A 8 -13.63 0.15 17.89
N ASP A 9 -14.85 0.15 17.33
CA ASP A 9 -15.11 0.67 15.99
C ASP A 9 -14.93 2.20 15.95
N GLU A 10 -15.37 2.93 16.98
CA GLU A 10 -15.12 4.37 17.16
C GLU A 10 -13.62 4.68 17.28
N ALA A 11 -12.88 3.88 18.05
CA ALA A 11 -11.43 4.05 18.20
C ALA A 11 -10.70 3.80 16.88
N LEU A 12 -11.07 2.75 16.14
CA LEU A 12 -10.50 2.45 14.83
C LEU A 12 -10.78 3.57 13.81
N ARG A 13 -12.02 4.08 13.77
CA ARG A 13 -12.38 5.20 12.90
C ARG A 13 -11.58 6.46 13.25
N ALA A 14 -11.40 6.73 14.54
CA ALA A 14 -10.60 7.87 14.99
C ALA A 14 -9.11 7.73 14.61
N GLU A 15 -8.55 6.53 14.71
CA GLU A 15 -7.17 6.24 14.27
C GLU A 15 -7.00 6.46 12.76
N ILE A 16 -7.90 5.91 11.94
CA ILE A 16 -7.89 6.11 10.49
C ILE A 16 -8.03 7.59 10.15
N MET A 17 -8.95 8.30 10.81
CA MET A 17 -9.21 9.71 10.50
C MET A 17 -8.00 10.60 10.76
N GLN A 18 -7.21 10.34 11.82
CA GLN A 18 -5.98 11.11 12.09
C GLN A 18 -4.98 11.08 10.92
N ASP A 19 -4.95 9.97 10.19
CA ASP A 19 -4.09 9.79 9.03
C ASP A 19 -4.70 10.35 7.75
N VAL A 20 -6.00 10.12 7.52
CA VAL A 20 -6.77 10.72 6.42
C VAL A 20 -6.69 12.24 6.46
N ASP A 21 -6.79 12.86 7.64
CA ASP A 21 -6.64 14.30 7.84
C ASP A 21 -5.27 14.84 7.41
N ARG A 22 -4.23 14.01 7.34
CA ARG A 22 -2.88 14.42 6.94
C ARG A 22 -2.47 13.88 5.57
N CYS A 23 -3.36 13.16 4.90
CA CYS A 23 -3.10 12.55 3.60
C CYS A 23 -2.98 13.62 2.50
N MET A 24 -1.84 13.65 1.79
CA MET A 24 -1.60 14.52 0.62
C MET A 24 -2.07 15.98 0.82
N PRO A 25 -1.45 16.73 1.75
CA PRO A 25 -1.93 18.06 2.16
C PRO A 25 -1.94 19.10 1.04
N ASP A 26 -1.10 18.94 0.04
CA ASP A 26 -0.99 19.87 -1.08
C ASP A 26 -2.13 19.74 -2.11
N ASN A 27 -2.89 18.64 -2.07
CA ASN A 27 -4.01 18.41 -2.98
C ASN A 27 -5.36 18.72 -2.29
N ILE A 28 -6.03 19.75 -2.80
CA ILE A 28 -7.32 20.28 -2.29
C ILE A 28 -8.41 19.21 -2.29
N TYR A 29 -8.36 18.25 -3.20
CA TYR A 29 -9.34 17.16 -3.26
C TYR A 29 -9.39 16.34 -1.98
N PHE A 30 -8.25 15.95 -1.42
CA PHE A 30 -8.21 15.17 -0.17
C PHE A 30 -8.57 15.98 1.08
N ARG A 31 -8.82 17.29 0.92
CA ARG A 31 -9.34 18.17 1.97
C ARG A 31 -10.87 18.22 1.98
N GLN A 32 -11.53 17.68 0.97
CA GLN A 32 -12.99 17.70 0.86
C GLN A 32 -13.61 16.72 1.87
N PRO A 33 -14.64 17.11 2.64
CA PRO A 33 -15.26 16.24 3.64
C PRO A 33 -15.81 14.93 3.05
N GLN A 34 -16.34 14.98 1.83
CA GLN A 34 -16.86 13.82 1.11
C GLN A 34 -15.74 12.81 0.84
N THR A 35 -14.62 13.27 0.28
CA THR A 35 -13.43 12.45 0.00
C THR A 35 -12.86 11.83 1.28
N GLN A 36 -12.72 12.62 2.36
CA GLN A 36 -12.26 12.08 3.64
C GLN A 36 -13.19 11.02 4.22
N THR A 37 -14.51 11.19 4.03
CA THR A 37 -15.52 10.20 4.45
C THR A 37 -15.38 8.91 3.67
N MET A 38 -15.25 8.97 2.34
CA MET A 38 -15.03 7.79 1.49
C MET A 38 -13.73 7.06 1.86
N LEU A 39 -12.62 7.79 2.06
CA LEU A 39 -11.36 7.18 2.51
C LEU A 39 -11.52 6.45 3.86
N LEU A 40 -12.19 7.10 4.82
CA LEU A 40 -12.44 6.52 6.14
C LEU A 40 -13.29 5.25 6.04
N ASP A 41 -14.41 5.30 5.32
CA ASP A 41 -15.36 4.19 5.25
C ASP A 41 -14.77 3.00 4.50
N VAL A 42 -14.07 3.22 3.38
CA VAL A 42 -13.36 2.15 2.65
C VAL A 42 -12.32 1.47 3.53
N LEU A 43 -11.45 2.23 4.21
CA LEU A 43 -10.43 1.67 5.11
C LEU A 43 -11.07 0.94 6.28
N PHE A 44 -12.10 1.54 6.89
CA PHE A 44 -12.80 0.94 8.03
C PHE A 44 -13.41 -0.40 7.64
N VAL A 45 -14.18 -0.46 6.54
CA VAL A 45 -14.79 -1.70 6.05
C VAL A 45 -13.72 -2.73 5.71
N PHE A 46 -12.64 -2.33 5.03
CA PHE A 46 -11.54 -3.24 4.71
C PHE A 46 -10.94 -3.87 5.99
N CYS A 47 -10.71 -3.07 7.04
CA CYS A 47 -10.16 -3.55 8.30
C CYS A 47 -11.12 -4.49 9.05
N LYS A 48 -12.43 -4.27 8.93
CA LYS A 48 -13.45 -5.16 9.52
C LYS A 48 -13.50 -6.51 8.81
N LEU A 49 -13.25 -6.53 7.50
CA LEU A 49 -13.22 -7.75 6.69
C LEU A 49 -11.87 -8.49 6.78
N ASN A 50 -10.78 -7.78 7.07
CA ASN A 50 -9.42 -8.32 7.17
C ASN A 50 -8.81 -8.06 8.57
N PRO A 51 -9.34 -8.70 9.62
CA PRO A 51 -8.92 -8.45 11.01
C PRO A 51 -7.50 -8.94 11.33
N ASP A 52 -6.92 -9.79 10.48
CA ASP A 52 -5.56 -10.27 10.56
C ASP A 52 -4.52 -9.20 10.19
N VAL A 53 -4.85 -8.31 9.26
CA VAL A 53 -4.03 -7.12 8.92
C VAL A 53 -4.38 -5.98 9.87
N GLY A 54 -5.68 -5.70 10.00
CA GLY A 54 -6.21 -4.50 10.62
C GLY A 54 -5.81 -3.23 9.87
N TYR A 55 -6.05 -2.07 10.49
CA TYR A 55 -5.54 -0.81 9.95
C TYR A 55 -4.05 -0.66 10.27
N ARG A 56 -3.28 -0.20 9.29
CA ARG A 56 -1.87 0.13 9.44
C ARG A 56 -1.58 1.46 8.77
N GLN A 57 -0.83 2.31 9.46
CA GLN A 57 -0.39 3.59 8.92
C GLN A 57 0.34 3.39 7.59
N GLY A 58 -0.08 4.14 6.57
CA GLY A 58 0.35 4.02 5.18
C GLY A 58 -0.74 3.50 4.24
N MET A 59 -1.70 2.71 4.74
CA MET A 59 -2.80 2.18 3.91
C MET A 59 -3.67 3.29 3.30
N HIS A 60 -3.88 4.39 4.02
CA HIS A 60 -4.60 5.56 3.51
C HIS A 60 -3.90 6.22 2.33
N GLU A 61 -2.56 6.15 2.27
CA GLU A 61 -1.80 6.70 1.15
C GLU A 61 -1.81 5.78 -0.06
N LEU A 62 -2.01 4.47 0.13
CA LEU A 62 -2.28 3.56 -0.98
C LEU A 62 -3.70 3.75 -1.54
N LEU A 63 -4.67 3.99 -0.66
CA LEU A 63 -6.06 4.18 -1.05
C LEU A 63 -6.29 5.51 -1.80
N ALA A 64 -5.61 6.57 -1.39
CA ALA A 64 -5.84 7.92 -1.91
C ALA A 64 -5.69 8.04 -3.45
N PRO A 65 -4.61 7.55 -4.09
CA PRO A 65 -4.49 7.52 -5.55
C PRO A 65 -5.61 6.73 -6.24
N ILE A 66 -6.01 5.59 -5.65
CA ILE A 66 -7.07 4.73 -6.21
C ILE A 66 -8.39 5.49 -6.24
N LEU A 67 -8.79 6.08 -5.11
CA LEU A 67 -10.01 6.87 -5.03
C LEU A 67 -9.99 8.05 -6.01
N TRP A 68 -8.84 8.73 -6.13
CA TRP A 68 -8.68 9.83 -7.07
C TRP A 68 -8.91 9.40 -8.52
N VAL A 69 -8.30 8.31 -8.97
CA VAL A 69 -8.47 7.84 -10.36
C VAL A 69 -9.90 7.39 -10.61
N VAL A 70 -10.49 6.61 -9.70
CA VAL A 70 -11.88 6.14 -9.83
C VAL A 70 -12.87 7.30 -9.93
N GLU A 71 -12.72 8.32 -9.08
CA GLU A 71 -13.62 9.49 -9.14
C GLU A 71 -13.38 10.36 -10.39
N LYS A 72 -12.15 10.39 -10.92
CA LYS A 72 -11.84 11.11 -12.17
C LYS A 72 -12.41 10.44 -13.41
N ASP A 73 -12.45 9.10 -13.41
CA ASP A 73 -13.02 8.32 -14.50
C ASP A 73 -14.55 8.20 -14.41
N ALA A 74 -15.14 8.52 -13.26
CA ALA A 74 -16.57 8.46 -13.04
C ALA A 74 -17.38 9.37 -13.98
N VAL A 75 -18.43 8.79 -14.56
CA VAL A 75 -19.36 9.42 -15.47
C VAL A 75 -20.72 9.53 -14.81
N SER A 76 -21.26 10.75 -14.75
CA SER A 76 -22.65 10.96 -14.30
C SER A 76 -23.60 10.31 -15.31
N SER A 77 -24.42 9.36 -14.85
CA SER A 77 -25.38 8.63 -15.66
C SER A 77 -26.38 9.57 -16.35
N LYS A 78 -26.03 9.97 -17.57
CA LYS A 78 -26.87 10.76 -18.51
C LYS A 78 -26.93 10.09 -19.87
N ALA A 79 -26.77 8.77 -19.93
CA ALA A 79 -27.02 8.01 -21.15
C ALA A 79 -28.50 8.19 -21.52
N THR A 80 -28.77 8.97 -22.56
CA THR A 80 -30.09 9.03 -23.18
C THR A 80 -30.37 7.70 -23.87
N ASP A 81 -31.64 7.31 -24.03
CA ASP A 81 -32.00 6.03 -24.66
C ASP A 81 -31.43 5.87 -26.09
N ASP A 82 -31.08 6.97 -26.75
CA ASP A 82 -30.44 7.05 -28.07
C ASP A 82 -28.91 6.79 -28.08
N SER A 83 -28.25 6.59 -26.93
CA SER A 83 -26.81 6.32 -26.89
C SER A 83 -26.45 4.92 -27.39
N SER A 84 -25.22 4.75 -27.88
CA SER A 84 -24.76 3.45 -28.38
C SER A 84 -24.69 2.42 -27.25
N SER A 85 -24.71 1.12 -27.59
CA SER A 85 -24.58 0.05 -26.59
C SER A 85 -23.25 0.14 -25.82
N GLU A 86 -22.19 0.67 -26.45
CA GLU A 86 -20.87 0.85 -25.84
C GLU A 86 -20.90 2.00 -24.82
N ASP A 87 -21.55 3.12 -25.15
CA ASP A 87 -21.72 4.24 -24.22
C ASP A 87 -22.53 3.84 -22.98
N LYS A 88 -23.58 3.03 -23.16
CA LYS A 88 -24.37 2.50 -22.03
C LYS A 88 -23.53 1.59 -21.13
N MET A 89 -22.65 0.78 -21.72
CA MET A 89 -21.72 -0.06 -20.95
C MET A 89 -20.71 0.79 -20.18
N LEU A 90 -20.11 1.80 -20.82
CA LEU A 90 -19.16 2.70 -20.16
C LEU A 90 -19.82 3.47 -19.01
N CYS A 91 -21.03 3.99 -19.20
CA CYS A 91 -21.78 4.65 -18.12
C CYS A 91 -22.08 3.71 -16.94
N HIS A 92 -22.28 2.41 -17.20
CA HIS A 92 -22.50 1.43 -16.13
C HIS A 92 -21.20 1.04 -15.42
N VAL A 93 -20.07 0.96 -16.15
CA VAL A 93 -18.77 0.59 -15.57
C VAL A 93 -18.18 1.73 -14.73
N PHE A 94 -18.40 2.98 -15.15
CA PHE A 94 -17.87 4.17 -14.49
C PHE A 94 -18.98 4.99 -13.81
N ASP A 95 -19.96 4.34 -13.19
CA ASP A 95 -21.09 5.05 -12.59
C ASP A 95 -20.63 5.83 -11.34
N SER A 96 -20.89 7.15 -11.34
CA SER A 96 -20.55 8.04 -10.22
C SER A 96 -21.16 7.63 -8.88
N ASP A 97 -22.29 6.91 -8.88
CA ASP A 97 -22.95 6.45 -7.65
C ASP A 97 -22.18 5.29 -6.97
N PHE A 98 -21.27 4.63 -7.70
CA PHE A 98 -20.53 3.45 -7.24
C PHE A 98 -19.04 3.70 -7.00
N VAL A 99 -18.56 4.96 -7.09
CA VAL A 99 -17.15 5.34 -6.88
C VAL A 99 -16.55 4.73 -5.60
N GLU A 100 -17.25 4.82 -4.46
CA GLU A 100 -16.76 4.26 -3.19
C GLU A 100 -16.64 2.73 -3.24
N HIS A 101 -17.56 2.06 -3.95
CA HIS A 101 -17.65 0.61 -4.04
C HIS A 101 -16.54 0.05 -4.95
N ASP A 102 -16.33 0.71 -6.09
CA ASP A 102 -15.27 0.38 -7.03
C ASP A 102 -13.90 0.62 -6.42
N THR A 103 -13.75 1.76 -5.71
CA THR A 103 -12.55 2.07 -4.93
C THR A 103 -12.27 0.99 -3.88
N PHE A 104 -13.27 0.55 -3.11
CA PHE A 104 -13.09 -0.53 -2.14
C PHE A 104 -12.61 -1.83 -2.80
N THR A 105 -13.20 -2.17 -3.95
CA THR A 105 -12.86 -3.39 -4.69
C THR A 105 -11.43 -3.35 -5.22
N LEU A 106 -11.04 -2.25 -5.88
CA LEU A 106 -9.69 -2.04 -6.41
C LEU A 106 -8.65 -2.00 -5.29
N PHE A 107 -8.93 -1.30 -4.18
CA PHE A 107 -8.07 -1.31 -3.01
C PHE A 107 -7.89 -2.74 -2.45
N GLY A 108 -8.97 -3.52 -2.41
CA GLY A 108 -8.92 -4.92 -2.02
C GLY A 108 -7.99 -5.76 -2.91
N ILE A 109 -8.00 -5.54 -4.23
CA ILE A 109 -7.11 -6.22 -5.18
C ILE A 109 -5.65 -5.82 -4.94
N VAL A 110 -5.34 -4.52 -4.84
CA VAL A 110 -3.98 -4.04 -4.54
C VAL A 110 -3.46 -4.61 -3.22
N MET A 111 -4.34 -4.66 -2.21
CA MET A 111 -4.00 -5.23 -0.91
C MET A 111 -3.73 -6.75 -0.95
N GLN A 112 -4.18 -7.51 -1.96
CA GLN A 112 -3.80 -8.93 -2.07
C GLN A 112 -2.29 -9.10 -2.24
N GLY A 113 -1.64 -8.24 -3.04
CA GLY A 113 -0.18 -8.21 -3.18
C GLY A 113 0.49 -7.45 -2.03
N ALA A 114 -0.08 -6.32 -1.61
CA ALA A 114 0.54 -5.43 -0.63
C ALA A 114 0.39 -5.87 0.83
N LYS A 115 -0.50 -6.82 1.14
CA LYS A 115 -0.80 -7.27 2.52
C LYS A 115 0.46 -7.61 3.31
N SER A 116 1.38 -8.34 2.70
CA SER A 116 2.64 -8.77 3.33
C SER A 116 3.50 -7.60 3.80
N PHE A 117 3.34 -6.39 3.25
CA PHE A 117 4.11 -5.20 3.63
C PHE A 117 3.67 -4.65 4.99
N TYR A 118 2.43 -4.98 5.38
CA TYR A 118 1.74 -4.48 6.56
C TYR A 118 1.63 -5.51 7.68
N GLU A 119 1.88 -6.79 7.37
CA GLU A 119 1.97 -7.83 8.38
C GLU A 119 3.11 -7.53 9.35
N GLN A 120 2.80 -7.48 10.63
CA GLN A 120 3.81 -7.58 11.67
C GLN A 120 3.96 -9.06 11.98
N ALA A 121 5.20 -9.57 11.97
CA ALA A 121 5.51 -10.88 12.53
C ALA A 121 4.71 -11.02 13.82
N ALA A 122 3.72 -11.92 13.80
CA ALA A 122 2.68 -11.95 14.80
C ALA A 122 3.33 -11.81 16.17
N HIS A 123 2.86 -10.86 16.99
CA HIS A 123 3.22 -10.85 18.40
C HIS A 123 3.03 -12.27 18.88
N ALA A 124 4.14 -12.98 19.09
CA ALA A 124 4.12 -14.30 19.67
C ALA A 124 3.39 -14.10 20.99
N ALA A 125 2.13 -14.51 21.05
CA ALA A 125 1.45 -14.67 22.31
C ALA A 125 2.44 -15.46 23.17
N PRO A 126 2.81 -14.99 24.38
CA PRO A 126 3.72 -15.74 25.22
C PRO A 126 3.02 -17.05 25.53
N SER A 127 3.36 -18.08 24.76
CA SER A 127 2.91 -19.43 24.96
C SER A 127 3.48 -19.84 26.31
N LYS A 128 2.65 -19.77 27.34
CA LYS A 128 2.90 -20.49 28.56
C LYS A 128 2.96 -21.96 28.17
N LEU A 129 4.16 -22.55 28.15
CA LEU A 129 4.50 -23.79 28.86
C LEU A 129 5.78 -24.46 28.31
N THR A 130 6.57 -24.90 29.30
CA THR A 130 7.49 -26.04 29.31
C THR A 130 8.79 -25.97 28.52
N ALA A 131 9.88 -25.88 29.29
CA ALA A 131 11.24 -26.20 28.89
C ALA A 131 11.34 -27.66 28.44
N ALA A 132 11.76 -27.86 27.19
CA ALA A 132 12.66 -28.91 26.70
C ALA A 132 12.36 -29.22 25.22
N SER A 133 13.11 -28.61 24.30
CA SER A 133 13.51 -29.24 23.02
C SER A 133 14.34 -28.26 22.19
N THR A 134 15.53 -28.71 21.82
CA THR A 134 16.56 -28.07 21.02
C THR A 134 16.16 -28.06 19.54
N LYS A 135 15.82 -26.88 19.00
CA LYS A 135 15.95 -26.41 17.60
C LYS A 135 15.74 -24.89 17.62
N PRO A 136 16.55 -24.04 16.93
CA PRO A 136 16.23 -22.63 16.83
C PRO A 136 14.94 -22.55 16.00
N ALA A 137 13.82 -22.23 16.65
CA ALA A 137 12.59 -21.91 15.96
C ALA A 137 12.92 -20.78 14.98
N ALA A 138 12.66 -20.98 13.69
CA ALA A 138 12.76 -19.93 12.69
C ALA A 138 11.98 -18.74 13.26
N THR A 139 12.72 -17.69 13.64
CA THR A 139 12.14 -16.40 13.97
C THR A 139 11.25 -16.05 12.80
N LEU A 140 9.95 -15.94 13.03
CA LEU A 140 9.01 -15.41 12.04
C LEU A 140 9.48 -14.00 11.72
N GLU A 141 10.34 -13.87 10.72
CA GLU A 141 10.80 -12.56 10.27
C GLU A 141 9.64 -11.86 9.57
N ASN A 142 9.58 -10.54 9.75
CA ASN A 142 8.56 -9.75 9.08
C ASN A 142 8.76 -9.88 7.55
N PRO A 143 7.72 -10.18 6.76
CA PRO A 143 7.86 -10.40 5.32
C PRO A 143 8.58 -9.24 4.59
N ILE A 144 8.39 -7.99 5.04
CA ILE A 144 9.08 -6.84 4.46
C ILE A 144 10.59 -6.87 4.67
N LEU A 145 11.07 -7.44 5.79
CA LEU A 145 12.49 -7.59 6.06
C LEU A 145 13.11 -8.65 5.17
N THR A 146 12.38 -9.74 4.90
CA THR A 146 12.80 -10.75 3.93
C THR A 146 12.99 -10.15 2.54
N ARG A 147 12.09 -9.25 2.11
CA ARG A 147 12.25 -8.50 0.85
C ARG A 147 13.50 -7.62 0.86
N ILE A 148 13.74 -6.90 1.96
CA ILE A 148 14.92 -6.03 2.11
C ILE A 148 16.23 -6.85 2.04
N HIS A 149 16.30 -7.98 2.74
CA HIS A 149 17.46 -8.89 2.66
C HIS A 149 17.64 -9.41 1.23
N ARG A 150 16.56 -9.81 0.55
CA ARG A 150 16.65 -10.24 -0.86
C ARG A 150 17.23 -9.15 -1.77
N ILE A 151 16.84 -7.89 -1.58
CA ILE A 151 17.39 -6.77 -2.37
C ILE A 151 18.89 -6.57 -2.10
N PHE A 152 19.30 -6.53 -0.82
CA PHE A 152 20.66 -6.15 -0.43
C PHE A 152 21.67 -7.28 -0.42
N ASP A 153 21.24 -8.50 -0.07
CA ASP A 153 22.12 -9.66 0.10
C ASP A 153 22.12 -10.56 -1.14
N GLU A 154 21.04 -10.56 -1.92
CA GLU A 154 20.95 -11.36 -3.15
C GLU A 154 21.09 -10.48 -4.41
N PHE A 155 20.21 -9.50 -4.62
CA PHE A 155 20.18 -8.80 -5.92
C PHE A 155 21.33 -7.82 -6.12
N LEU A 156 21.56 -6.93 -5.15
CA LEU A 156 22.55 -5.86 -5.28
C LEU A 156 23.97 -6.39 -5.53
N PRO A 157 24.49 -7.41 -4.81
CA PRO A 157 25.84 -7.92 -5.04
C PRO A 157 26.02 -8.58 -6.41
N HIS A 158 24.94 -9.12 -7.00
CA HIS A 158 24.98 -9.71 -8.34
C HIS A 158 24.98 -8.65 -9.45
N VAL A 159 24.36 -7.49 -9.23
CA VAL A 159 24.25 -6.43 -10.23
C VAL A 159 25.39 -5.41 -10.12
N ASP A 160 25.71 -4.97 -8.90
CA ASP A 160 26.79 -4.01 -8.63
C ASP A 160 27.51 -4.37 -7.31
N PRO A 161 28.54 -5.24 -7.36
CA PRO A 161 29.29 -5.66 -6.19
C PRO A 161 30.08 -4.51 -5.54
N THR A 162 30.49 -3.50 -6.33
CA THR A 162 31.23 -2.34 -5.82
C THR A 162 30.34 -1.47 -4.95
N LEU A 163 29.12 -1.16 -5.42
CA LEU A 163 28.13 -0.46 -4.62
C LEU A 163 27.74 -1.28 -3.39
N ALA A 164 27.50 -2.60 -3.54
CA ALA A 164 27.15 -3.47 -2.42
C ALA A 164 28.20 -3.40 -1.29
N GLN A 165 29.49 -3.52 -1.64
CA GLN A 165 30.58 -3.43 -0.68
C GLN A 165 30.63 -2.04 -0.03
N HIS A 166 30.49 -0.96 -0.82
CA HIS A 166 30.49 0.40 -0.27
C HIS A 166 29.35 0.61 0.74
N LEU A 167 28.14 0.14 0.45
CA LEU A 167 26.99 0.27 1.36
C LEU A 167 27.18 -0.54 2.65
N GLN A 168 27.89 -1.67 2.58
CA GLN A 168 28.29 -2.44 3.76
C GLN A 168 29.36 -1.70 4.58
N GLU A 169 30.37 -1.09 3.94
CA GLU A 169 31.44 -0.36 4.63
C GLU A 169 30.94 0.88 5.39
N ILE A 170 29.87 1.52 4.92
CA ILE A 170 29.24 2.65 5.61
C ILE A 170 28.22 2.23 6.67
N ASP A 171 28.07 0.92 6.94
CA ASP A 171 27.06 0.35 7.84
C ASP A 171 25.64 0.86 7.52
N LEU A 172 25.27 0.90 6.22
CA LEU A 172 23.95 1.36 5.81
C LEU A 172 22.88 0.46 6.41
N ILE A 173 21.82 1.07 6.94
CA ILE A 173 20.65 0.38 7.49
C ILE A 173 19.48 0.52 6.48
N PRO A 174 19.27 -0.44 5.55
CA PRO A 174 18.34 -0.25 4.43
C PRO A 174 16.89 -0.08 4.84
N GLN A 175 16.50 -0.71 5.97
CA GLN A 175 15.13 -0.65 6.47
C GLN A 175 14.65 0.77 6.80
N VAL A 176 15.56 1.73 7.02
CA VAL A 176 15.20 3.12 7.33
C VAL A 176 14.45 3.80 6.18
N PHE A 177 14.74 3.43 4.93
CA PHE A 177 14.08 4.01 3.75
C PHE A 177 13.24 2.98 2.98
N LEU A 178 13.69 1.73 2.83
CA LEU A 178 12.98 0.73 2.03
C LEU A 178 11.60 0.37 2.58
N ILE A 179 11.42 0.36 3.90
CA ILE A 179 10.09 0.08 4.48
C ILE A 179 9.07 1.11 3.99
N ARG A 180 9.46 2.38 3.93
CA ARG A 180 8.59 3.47 3.45
C ARG A 180 8.34 3.35 1.95
N TRP A 181 9.38 3.08 1.17
CA TRP A 181 9.27 2.92 -0.28
C TRP A 181 8.31 1.78 -0.65
N ILE A 182 8.49 0.60 -0.05
CA ILE A 182 7.69 -0.59 -0.36
C ILE A 182 6.25 -0.40 0.14
N ARG A 183 6.04 0.02 1.39
CA ARG A 183 4.68 0.16 1.95
C ARG A 183 3.82 1.16 1.19
N LEU A 184 4.42 2.27 0.77
CA LEU A 184 3.70 3.35 0.13
C LEU A 184 3.76 3.29 -1.40
N LEU A 185 4.29 2.19 -1.96
CA LEU A 185 4.54 2.03 -3.40
C LEU A 185 5.16 3.29 -4.02
N PHE A 186 6.20 3.78 -3.34
CA PHE A 186 6.98 4.97 -3.70
C PHE A 186 6.20 6.31 -3.75
N GLY A 187 4.97 6.34 -3.22
CA GLY A 187 4.09 7.51 -3.22
C GLY A 187 4.64 8.75 -2.51
N ARG A 188 5.74 8.62 -1.78
CA ARG A 188 6.45 9.71 -1.09
C ARG A 188 7.82 10.04 -1.71
N GLU A 189 8.25 9.33 -2.74
CA GLU A 189 9.52 9.56 -3.43
C GLU A 189 9.35 10.37 -4.72
N PHE A 190 8.16 10.29 -5.32
CA PHE A 190 7.84 10.92 -6.60
C PHE A 190 6.63 11.85 -6.49
N GLY A 191 6.47 12.75 -7.48
CA GLY A 191 5.28 13.59 -7.59
C GLY A 191 4.04 12.74 -7.84
N PHE A 192 2.86 13.27 -7.49
CA PHE A 192 1.62 12.50 -7.56
C PHE A 192 1.33 11.93 -8.96
N ASP A 193 1.49 12.72 -10.02
CA ASP A 193 1.28 12.27 -11.40
C ASP A 193 2.31 11.23 -11.86
N ASP A 194 3.55 11.32 -11.38
CA ASP A 194 4.61 10.34 -11.66
C ASP A 194 4.31 9.02 -10.95
N VAL A 195 3.77 9.07 -9.72
CA VAL A 195 3.34 7.90 -8.96
C VAL A 195 2.23 7.16 -9.72
N LEU A 196 1.22 7.88 -10.23
CA LEU A 196 0.16 7.28 -11.04
C LEU A 196 0.72 6.57 -12.28
N SER A 197 1.59 7.25 -13.03
CA SER A 197 2.21 6.68 -14.24
C SER A 197 3.07 5.45 -13.94
N MET A 198 3.78 5.46 -12.80
CA MET A 198 4.57 4.32 -12.35
C MET A 198 3.67 3.16 -11.87
N TRP A 199 2.55 3.45 -11.22
CA TRP A 199 1.59 2.44 -10.80
C TRP A 199 0.96 1.73 -12.00
N ASP A 200 0.66 2.45 -13.10
CA ASP A 200 0.22 1.84 -14.36
C ASP A 200 1.22 0.79 -14.84
N ALA A 201 2.52 1.12 -14.84
CA ALA A 201 3.57 0.18 -15.24
C ALA A 201 3.71 -1.01 -14.28
N ILE A 202 3.66 -0.76 -12.97
CA ILE A 202 3.77 -1.82 -11.94
C ILE A 202 2.60 -2.79 -12.07
N PHE A 203 1.37 -2.30 -12.13
CA PHE A 203 0.18 -3.16 -12.17
C PHE A 203 0.00 -3.86 -13.52
N ALA A 204 0.48 -3.27 -14.62
CA ALA A 204 0.45 -3.90 -15.93
C ALA A 204 1.45 -5.07 -16.04
N ASP A 205 2.62 -4.96 -15.41
CA ASP A 205 3.66 -6.00 -15.46
C ASP A 205 3.44 -7.10 -14.42
N ASP A 206 3.18 -6.71 -13.17
CA ASP A 206 3.12 -7.64 -12.06
C ASP A 206 2.06 -7.26 -11.00
N PRO A 207 0.86 -7.88 -11.09
CA PRO A 207 -0.19 -7.72 -10.08
C PRO A 207 0.19 -8.20 -8.68
N SER A 208 1.23 -9.03 -8.52
CA SER A 208 1.67 -9.56 -7.22
C SER A 208 2.60 -8.62 -6.45
N LEU A 209 3.09 -7.56 -7.10
CA LEU A 209 4.01 -6.56 -6.53
C LEU A 209 5.38 -7.10 -6.13
N GLU A 210 5.83 -8.22 -6.70
CA GLU A 210 7.21 -8.70 -6.63
C GLU A 210 8.17 -7.74 -7.37
N ILE A 211 7.74 -7.12 -8.47
CA ILE A 211 8.51 -6.12 -9.23
C ILE A 211 8.98 -4.94 -8.37
N VAL A 212 8.28 -4.64 -7.27
CA VAL A 212 8.65 -3.56 -6.32
C VAL A 212 10.08 -3.72 -5.82
N ASP A 213 10.57 -4.96 -5.62
CA ASP A 213 11.96 -5.20 -5.19
C ASP A 213 12.97 -4.77 -6.25
N LEU A 214 12.64 -5.00 -7.52
CA LEU A 214 13.45 -4.59 -8.67
C LEU A 214 13.41 -3.08 -8.87
N VAL A 215 12.27 -2.44 -8.63
CA VAL A 215 12.17 -0.96 -8.65
C VAL A 215 13.04 -0.36 -7.55
N CYS A 216 13.00 -0.89 -6.33
CA CYS A 216 13.89 -0.47 -5.24
C CYS A 216 15.37 -0.61 -5.63
N LEU A 217 15.76 -1.73 -6.24
CA LEU A 217 17.12 -1.95 -6.72
C LEU A 217 17.51 -0.92 -7.80
N ASN A 218 16.65 -0.69 -8.79
CA ASN A 218 16.90 0.30 -9.84
C ASN A 218 17.08 1.72 -9.27
N MET A 219 16.27 2.10 -8.29
CA MET A 219 16.43 3.39 -7.59
C MET A 219 17.79 3.50 -6.88
N LEU A 220 18.24 2.43 -6.22
CA LEU A 220 19.57 2.40 -5.58
C LEU A 220 20.70 2.54 -6.60
N LEU A 221 20.63 1.81 -7.71
CA LEU A 221 21.63 1.89 -8.78
C LEU A 221 21.66 3.28 -9.43
N ARG A 222 20.50 3.91 -9.59
CA ARG A 222 20.41 5.26 -10.16
C ARG A 222 21.10 6.30 -9.28
N LEU A 223 20.94 6.20 -7.96
CA LEU A 223 21.60 7.10 -7.00
C LEU A 223 23.13 6.98 -7.01
N HIS A 224 23.67 5.81 -7.40
CA HIS A 224 25.11 5.63 -7.59
C HIS A 224 25.58 6.30 -8.87
N TRP A 225 24.87 6.11 -9.99
CA TRP A 225 25.30 6.61 -11.30
C TRP A 225 25.29 8.14 -11.42
N GLU A 226 24.48 8.86 -10.64
CA GLU A 226 24.51 10.33 -10.62
C GLU A 226 25.71 10.92 -9.88
N ARG A 227 26.55 10.08 -9.25
CA ARG A 227 27.74 10.49 -8.49
C ARG A 227 29.08 10.22 -9.20
N GLU A 228 29.06 9.53 -10.35
CA GLU A 228 30.21 9.37 -11.25
C GLU A 228 30.17 10.43 -12.38
#